data_AF-A0A9X3BKM8-F1
#
_entry.id   AF-A0A9X3BKM8-F1
#
_cell.length_a   1.000
_cell.length_b   1.000
_cell.length_c   1.000
_cell.angle_alpha   90.00
_cell.angle_beta   90.00
_cell.angle_gamma   90.00
#
_symmetry.space_group_name_H-M   'P 1'
#
loop_
_entity.id
_entity.type
_entity.pdbx_description
1 polymer ?
#
loop_
_entity_poly.entity_id
_entity_poly.type
_entity_poly.pdbx_seq_one_letter_code
_entity_poly.pdbx_strand_id
1 'polypeptide(L)'
;MAATVAVAAAATVTVAAPAQADTTTDVFLSALDHYRLGDIDAGTATRVGEQVCPMLAEPGQNAANVAATVADELGRPLGPATMFTGLAIQIFCPRASPR
;
A
#
# COMPACT_ATOMS: atom_id res chain seq x y z
N MET A 1 53.43 -18.69 12.18
CA MET A 1 51.97 -18.53 12.32
C MET A 1 51.62 -17.12 11.84
N ALA A 2 50.98 -16.99 10.68
CA ALA A 2 50.69 -15.71 10.04
C ALA A 2 49.23 -15.33 10.32
N ALA A 3 49.02 -14.17 10.95
CA ALA A 3 47.73 -13.53 11.09
C ALA A 3 47.46 -12.72 9.82
N THR A 4 46.31 -12.96 9.17
CA THR A 4 45.76 -12.06 8.15
C THR A 4 44.26 -11.93 8.37
N VAL A 5 43.86 -10.75 8.83
CA VAL A 5 42.49 -10.27 8.87
C VAL A 5 42.16 -9.74 7.47
N ALA A 6 41.07 -10.22 6.85
CA ALA A 6 40.48 -9.53 5.71
C ALA A 6 38.96 -9.77 5.71
N VAL A 7 38.26 -8.70 6.08
CA VAL A 7 36.81 -8.52 6.05
C VAL A 7 36.36 -8.47 4.58
N ALA A 8 35.34 -9.23 4.21
CA ALA A 8 34.62 -9.02 2.96
C ALA A 8 33.14 -8.83 3.30
N ALA A 9 32.65 -7.64 2.99
CA ALA A 9 31.39 -7.08 3.43
C ALA A 9 30.19 -7.88 2.89
N ALA A 10 29.26 -8.23 3.78
CA ALA A 10 27.89 -8.45 3.41
C ALA A 10 27.33 -7.13 2.89
N ALA A 11 27.20 -6.99 1.57
CA ALA A 11 26.36 -5.97 0.97
C ALA A 11 24.90 -6.36 1.24
N THR A 12 24.44 -6.19 2.48
CA THR A 12 23.01 -6.07 2.75
C THR A 12 22.59 -4.73 2.16
N VAL A 13 22.08 -4.77 0.94
CA VAL A 13 21.35 -3.66 0.33
C VAL A 13 20.13 -3.43 1.20
N THR A 14 20.31 -2.71 2.30
CA THR A 14 19.24 -2.03 3.02
C THR A 14 18.84 -0.87 2.12
N VAL A 15 18.06 -1.20 1.09
CA VAL A 15 17.28 -0.21 0.36
C VAL A 15 16.21 0.27 1.35
N ALA A 16 16.62 1.15 2.25
CA ALA A 16 15.74 2.23 2.64
C ALA A 16 15.56 3.04 1.34
N ALA A 17 14.45 2.84 0.64
CA ALA A 17 14.04 3.70 -0.45
C ALA A 17 13.05 4.75 0.11
N PRO A 18 13.53 5.87 0.67
CA PRO A 18 12.66 7.02 0.87
C PRO A 18 12.50 7.70 -0.49
N ALA A 19 11.54 7.22 -1.29
CA ALA A 19 11.06 7.89 -2.52
C ALA A 19 9.93 7.10 -3.20
N GLN A 20 9.85 5.79 -2.96
CA GLN A 20 8.82 4.95 -3.57
C GLN A 20 7.44 5.24 -2.94
N ALA A 21 7.37 5.54 -1.65
CA ALA A 21 6.10 5.84 -0.99
C ALA A 21 5.44 7.11 -1.58
N ASP A 22 6.18 8.22 -1.73
CA ASP A 22 5.66 9.44 -2.39
C ASP A 22 5.20 9.14 -3.82
N THR A 23 6.05 8.53 -4.64
CA THR A 23 5.70 8.26 -6.05
C THR A 23 4.50 7.30 -6.18
N THR A 24 4.42 6.26 -5.35
CA THR A 24 3.30 5.31 -5.31
C THR A 24 2.02 5.97 -4.80
N THR A 25 2.13 6.85 -3.82
CA THR A 25 1.03 7.66 -3.29
C THR A 25 0.51 8.65 -4.33
N ASP A 26 1.40 9.35 -5.03
CA ASP A 26 1.04 10.27 -6.12
C ASP A 26 0.28 9.55 -7.24
N VAL A 27 0.75 8.36 -7.64
CA VAL A 27 0.05 7.52 -8.63
C VAL A 27 -1.32 7.09 -8.13
N PHE A 28 -1.43 6.73 -6.85
CA PHE A 28 -2.70 6.37 -6.22
C PHE A 28 -3.68 7.55 -6.20
N LEU A 29 -3.26 8.72 -5.70
CA LEU A 29 -4.08 9.93 -5.64
C LEU A 29 -4.50 10.40 -7.04
N SER A 30 -3.60 10.33 -8.01
CA SER A 30 -3.91 10.66 -9.40
C SER A 30 -4.93 9.68 -10.01
N ALA A 31 -4.89 8.41 -9.64
CA ALA A 31 -5.92 7.45 -10.04
C ALA A 31 -7.27 7.78 -9.38
N LEU A 32 -7.30 8.09 -8.08
CA LEU A 32 -8.52 8.50 -7.39
C LEU A 32 -9.17 9.74 -8.02
N ASP A 33 -8.37 10.75 -8.37
CA ASP A 33 -8.86 11.94 -9.07
C ASP A 33 -9.47 11.60 -10.43
N HIS A 34 -8.80 10.74 -11.20
CA HIS A 34 -9.27 10.25 -12.49
C HIS A 34 -10.65 9.56 -12.38
N TYR A 35 -10.86 8.76 -11.33
CA TYR A 35 -12.12 8.08 -11.07
C TYR A 35 -13.15 8.92 -10.29
N ARG A 36 -12.87 10.21 -10.04
CA ARG A 36 -13.70 11.12 -9.23
C ARG A 36 -13.97 10.60 -7.81
N LEU A 37 -12.99 9.87 -7.26
CA LEU A 37 -12.95 9.38 -5.88
C LEU A 37 -12.18 10.34 -4.95
N GLY A 38 -11.62 11.43 -5.47
CA GLY A 38 -10.79 12.41 -4.75
C GLY A 38 -11.52 13.34 -3.78
N ASP A 39 -12.76 13.04 -3.40
CA ASP A 39 -13.52 13.81 -2.39
C ASP A 39 -13.08 13.43 -0.95
N ILE A 40 -11.98 12.68 -0.83
CA ILE A 40 -11.31 12.28 0.41
C ILE A 40 -9.99 13.07 0.46
N ASP A 41 -9.66 13.59 1.63
CA ASP A 41 -8.35 14.23 1.87
C ASP A 41 -7.19 13.29 1.49
N ALA A 42 -6.20 13.80 0.76
CA ALA A 42 -5.07 13.01 0.26
C ALA A 42 -4.29 12.32 1.39
N GLY A 43 -4.13 12.99 2.54
CA GLY A 43 -3.46 12.40 3.72
C GLY A 43 -4.27 11.25 4.32
N THR A 44 -5.59 11.38 4.34
CA THR A 44 -6.50 10.31 4.78
C THR A 44 -6.51 9.14 3.81
N ALA A 45 -6.63 9.42 2.50
CA ALA A 45 -6.59 8.40 1.45
C ALA A 45 -5.29 7.58 1.48
N THR A 46 -4.15 8.24 1.65
CA THR A 46 -2.84 7.58 1.73
C THR A 46 -2.76 6.70 2.97
N ARG A 47 -3.07 7.25 4.15
CA ARG A 47 -3.04 6.52 5.42
C ARG A 47 -3.91 5.26 5.38
N VAL A 48 -5.11 5.36 4.83
CA VAL A 48 -6.02 4.23 4.70
C VAL A 48 -5.51 3.24 3.64
N GLY A 49 -5.06 3.71 2.48
CA GLY A 49 -4.52 2.87 1.40
C GLY A 49 -3.28 2.06 1.82
N GLU A 50 -2.39 2.65 2.62
CA GLU A 50 -1.22 1.96 3.18
C GLU A 50 -1.61 0.90 4.22
N GLN A 51 -2.71 1.12 4.97
CA GLN A 51 -3.24 0.14 5.92
C GLN A 51 -3.96 -1.04 5.27
N VAL A 52 -4.41 -0.90 4.02
CA VAL A 52 -5.06 -2.00 3.28
C VAL A 52 -4.14 -3.23 3.15
N CYS A 53 -2.85 -3.04 2.87
CA CYS A 53 -1.91 -4.16 2.71
C CYS A 53 -1.67 -4.98 3.98
N PRO A 54 -1.37 -4.39 5.16
CA PRO A 54 -1.24 -5.16 6.39
C PRO A 54 -2.57 -5.84 6.78
N MET A 55 -3.72 -5.20 6.58
CA MET A 55 -5.02 -5.82 6.80
C MET A 55 -5.29 -7.00 5.86
N LEU A 56 -4.89 -6.91 4.59
CA LEU A 56 -5.01 -8.02 3.64
C LEU A 56 -4.03 -9.16 3.93
N ALA A 57 -2.90 -8.86 4.57
CA ALA A 57 -1.91 -9.87 4.94
C ALA A 57 -2.38 -10.74 6.11
N GLU A 58 -3.42 -10.33 6.84
CA GLU A 58 -4.02 -11.12 7.90
C GLU A 58 -4.73 -12.37 7.33
N PRO A 59 -4.51 -13.56 7.93
CA PRO A 59 -5.13 -14.79 7.47
C PRO A 59 -6.66 -14.73 7.61
N GLY A 60 -7.37 -14.93 6.50
CA GLY A 60 -8.84 -14.92 6.44
C GLY A 60 -9.46 -13.60 5.99
N GLN A 61 -8.66 -12.55 5.82
CA GLN A 61 -9.12 -11.28 5.25
C GLN A 61 -9.13 -11.32 3.72
N ASN A 62 -10.04 -10.57 3.10
CA ASN A 62 -10.11 -10.40 1.66
C ASN A 62 -10.33 -8.92 1.29
N ALA A 63 -10.11 -8.60 0.01
CA ALA A 63 -10.28 -7.24 -0.51
C ALA A 63 -11.67 -6.64 -0.21
N ALA A 64 -12.72 -7.47 -0.19
CA ALA A 64 -14.08 -7.02 0.08
C ALA A 64 -14.32 -6.64 1.54
N ASN A 65 -13.80 -7.42 2.50
CA ASN A 65 -13.87 -7.11 3.93
C ASN A 65 -13.07 -5.85 4.23
N VAL A 66 -11.87 -5.74 3.68
CA VAL A 66 -11.04 -4.56 3.89
C VAL A 66 -11.68 -3.33 3.26
N ALA A 67 -12.30 -3.45 2.08
CA ALA A 67 -13.10 -2.37 1.50
C ALA A 67 -14.29 -1.98 2.37
N ALA A 68 -14.92 -2.93 3.06
CA ALA A 68 -16.01 -2.64 3.98
C ALA A 68 -15.53 -1.88 5.22
N THR A 69 -14.39 -2.27 5.80
CA THR A 69 -13.74 -1.53 6.89
C THR A 69 -13.36 -0.13 6.44
N VAL A 70 -12.76 0.01 5.26
CA VAL A 70 -12.39 1.31 4.68
C VAL A 70 -13.62 2.18 4.42
N ALA A 71 -14.72 1.60 3.96
CA ALA A 71 -15.98 2.31 3.78
C ALA A 71 -16.52 2.86 5.10
N ASP A 72 -16.44 2.06 6.17
CA ASP A 72 -16.84 2.42 7.53
C ASP A 72 -15.95 3.55 8.08
N GLU A 73 -14.62 3.42 7.95
CA GLU A 73 -13.66 4.44 8.37
C GLU A 73 -13.81 5.77 7.61
N LEU A 74 -14.11 5.70 6.31
CA LEU A 74 -14.35 6.88 5.49
C LEU A 74 -15.76 7.44 5.66
N GLY A 75 -16.66 6.75 6.37
CA GLY A 75 -18.07 7.12 6.49
C GLY A 75 -18.79 7.21 5.14
N ARG A 76 -18.35 6.41 4.15
CA ARG A 76 -18.83 6.46 2.75
C ARG A 76 -19.52 5.17 2.32
N PRO A 77 -20.37 5.23 1.27
CA PRO A 77 -20.95 4.04 0.69
C PRO A 77 -19.88 3.07 0.17
N LEU A 78 -20.17 1.76 0.27
CA LEU A 78 -19.28 0.66 -0.12
C LEU A 78 -18.84 0.71 -1.58
N GLY A 79 -19.62 1.30 -2.49
CA GLY A 79 -19.32 1.37 -3.92
C GLY A 79 -17.99 2.10 -4.21
N PRO A 80 -17.88 3.39 -3.87
CA PRO A 80 -16.62 4.15 -3.97
C PRO A 80 -15.46 3.54 -3.18
N ALA A 81 -15.73 3.01 -1.99
CA ALA A 81 -14.70 2.42 -1.12
C ALA A 81 -14.11 1.12 -1.69
N THR A 82 -14.93 0.30 -2.36
CA THR A 82 -14.45 -0.92 -3.03
C THR A 82 -13.52 -0.60 -4.20
N MET A 83 -13.87 0.41 -5.01
CA MET A 83 -12.99 0.87 -6.11
C MET A 83 -11.67 1.42 -5.58
N PHE A 84 -11.75 2.28 -4.55
CA PHE A 84 -10.59 2.80 -3.85
C PHE A 84 -9.67 1.67 -3.34
N THR A 85 -10.25 0.68 -2.68
CA THR A 85 -9.50 -0.45 -2.12
C THR A 85 -8.88 -1.31 -3.20
N GLY A 86 -9.58 -1.54 -4.32
CA GLY A 86 -9.02 -2.22 -5.48
C GLY A 86 -7.78 -1.51 -6.03
N LEU A 87 -7.83 -0.18 -6.19
CA LEU A 87 -6.68 0.61 -6.61
C LEU A 87 -5.53 0.53 -5.59
N ALA A 88 -5.84 0.64 -4.30
CA ALA A 88 -4.85 0.54 -3.24
C ALA A 88 -4.16 -0.83 -3.26
N ILE A 89 -4.90 -1.93 -3.43
CA ILE A 89 -4.31 -3.28 -3.51
C ILE A 89 -3.42 -3.43 -4.74
N GLN A 90 -3.86 -2.95 -5.91
CA GLN A 90 -3.09 -3.05 -7.15
C GLN A 90 -1.78 -2.24 -7.09
N ILE A 91 -1.80 -1.10 -6.39
CA ILE A 91 -0.67 -0.16 -6.33
C ILE A 91 0.27 -0.49 -5.15
N PHE A 92 -0.27 -0.73 -3.96
CA PHE A 92 0.51 -0.98 -2.73
C PHE A 92 0.72 -2.47 -2.43
N CYS A 93 -0.18 -3.35 -2.88
CA CYS A 93 -0.13 -4.80 -2.58
C CYS A 93 -0.02 -5.70 -3.84
N PRO A 94 0.91 -5.44 -4.80
CA PRO A 94 0.99 -6.19 -6.06
C PRO A 94 1.27 -7.69 -5.89
N ARG A 95 1.82 -8.08 -4.73
CA ARG A 95 2.09 -9.47 -4.32
C ARG A 95 0.87 -10.26 -3.83
N ALA A 96 -0.27 -9.58 -3.62
CA ALA A 96 -1.53 -10.20 -3.19
C ALA A 96 -2.49 -10.51 -4.36
N SER A 97 -2.11 -10.21 -5.60
CA SER A 97 -2.85 -10.62 -6.80
C SER A 97 -2.58 -12.12 -7.08
N PRO A 98 -3.57 -13.02 -6.92
CA PRO A 98 -3.46 -14.34 -7.50
C PRO A 98 -3.59 -14.20 -9.02
N ARG A 99 -2.61 -14.74 -9.75
CA ARG A 99 -2.73 -14.99 -11.18
C ARG A 99 -3.92 -15.89 -11.49
#